data_AF-A0A951QK67-F1
#
_entry.id   AF-A0A951QK67-F1
#
_cell.length_a   1.000
_cell.length_b   1.000
_cell.length_c   1.000
_cell.angle_alpha   90.00
_cell.angle_beta   90.00
_cell.angle_gamma   90.00
#
_symmetry.space_group_name_H-M   'P 1'
#
loop_
_entity.id
_entity.type
_entity.pdbx_description
1 polymer ?
#
loop_
_entity_poly.entity_id
_entity_poly.type
_entity_poly.pdbx_seq_one_letter_code
_entity_poly.pdbx_strand_id
1 'polypeptide(L)'
;MNVSRFIALYDAGKPVYKLWNEIQYSGKEYMDEVVVKDSSGRHWEVKVRCNSEQKRYLKIQLKSMQTRIIVAAADLFKQNDSLRITADEWHVFFLLANYKHDGELYAFAHQIINKLVK
;
A
#
# COMPACT_ATOMS: atom_id res chain seq x y z
N MET A 1 3.02 -15.61 10.28
CA MET A 1 1.66 -15.02 10.38
C MET A 1 1.27 -14.53 8.99
N ASN A 2 0.01 -14.69 8.56
CA ASN A 2 -0.44 -14.17 7.26
C ASN A 2 -0.86 -12.69 7.38
N VAL A 3 -0.95 -11.99 6.24
CA VAL A 3 -1.23 -10.54 6.18
C VAL A 3 -2.58 -10.21 6.86
N SER A 4 -3.64 -10.97 6.57
CA SER A 4 -4.99 -10.71 7.12
C SER A 4 -5.02 -10.80 8.65
N ARG A 5 -4.38 -11.83 9.23
CA ARG A 5 -4.32 -12.00 10.69
C ARG A 5 -3.47 -10.92 11.36
N PHE A 6 -2.39 -10.49 10.70
CA PHE A 6 -1.58 -9.39 11.18
C PHE A 6 -2.38 -8.08 11.23
N ILE A 7 -3.07 -7.70 10.14
CA ILE A 7 -3.88 -6.48 10.09
C ILE A 7 -4.96 -6.49 11.18
N ALA A 8 -5.69 -7.60 11.33
CA ALA A 8 -6.73 -7.70 12.36
C ALA A 8 -6.19 -7.46 13.78
N LEU A 9 -5.00 -7.97 14.09
CA LEU A 9 -4.36 -7.75 15.39
C LEU A 9 -3.82 -6.32 15.54
N TYR A 10 -3.24 -5.78 14.47
CA TYR A 10 -2.68 -4.44 14.46
C TYR A 10 -3.76 -3.37 14.67
N ASP A 11 -4.88 -3.52 13.97
CA ASP A 11 -6.04 -2.61 14.06
C ASP A 11 -6.71 -2.68 15.43
N ALA A 12 -6.79 -3.86 16.04
CA ALA A 12 -7.33 -4.01 17.40
C ALA A 12 -6.52 -3.22 18.45
N GLY A 13 -5.24 -2.97 18.19
CA GLY A 13 -4.34 -2.24 19.08
C GLY A 13 -4.17 -0.75 18.78
N LYS A 14 -4.75 -0.22 17.69
CA LYS A 14 -4.48 1.16 17.23
C LYS A 14 -5.75 1.89 16.74
N PRO A 15 -5.80 3.23 16.81
CA PRO A 15 -6.95 4.01 16.34
C PRO A 15 -7.00 4.14 14.81
N VAL A 16 -6.79 3.05 14.08
CA VAL A 16 -6.72 3.00 12.61
C VAL A 16 -8.04 3.43 11.97
N TYR A 17 -9.17 3.07 12.58
CA TYR A 17 -10.50 3.49 12.11
C TYR A 17 -10.67 5.01 12.10
N LYS A 18 -10.11 5.72 13.09
CA LYS A 18 -10.17 7.18 13.15
C LYS A 18 -9.34 7.81 12.03
N LEU A 19 -8.12 7.31 11.85
CA LEU A 19 -7.21 7.74 10.78
C LEU A 19 -7.83 7.52 9.39
N TRP A 20 -8.46 6.36 9.17
CA TRP A 20 -9.17 6.06 7.94
C TRP A 20 -10.29 7.08 7.65
N ASN A 21 -11.15 7.32 8.63
CA ASN A 21 -12.26 8.26 8.48
C ASN A 21 -11.76 9.68 8.16
N GLU A 22 -10.75 10.17 8.89
CA GLU A 22 -10.18 11.51 8.64
C GLU A 22 -9.69 11.66 7.19
N ILE A 23 -9.04 10.62 6.65
CA ILE A 23 -8.53 10.65 5.28
C ILE A 23 -9.67 10.52 4.27
N GLN A 24 -10.66 9.66 4.52
CA GLN A 24 -11.82 9.47 3.64
C GLN A 24 -12.64 10.77 3.49
N TYR A 25 -12.88 11.50 4.58
CA TYR A 25 -13.64 12.75 4.53
C TYR A 25 -12.82 13.96 4.04
N SER A 26 -11.50 13.83 3.92
CA SER A 26 -10.64 14.90 3.40
C SER A 26 -10.77 15.14 1.89
N GLY A 27 -11.42 14.21 1.16
CA GLY A 27 -11.59 14.29 -0.31
C GLY A 27 -10.28 14.12 -1.09
N LYS A 28 -9.18 13.74 -0.44
CA LYS A 28 -7.89 13.53 -1.10
C LYS A 28 -7.87 12.21 -1.87
N GLU A 29 -7.59 12.28 -3.17
CA GLU A 29 -7.29 11.10 -4.00
C GLU A 29 -5.89 10.49 -3.71
N TYR A 30 -5.14 11.14 -2.83
CA TYR A 30 -3.81 10.75 -2.38
C TYR A 30 -3.78 10.62 -0.88
N MET A 31 -3.43 9.43 -0.38
CA MET A 31 -3.34 9.21 1.05
C MET A 31 -1.93 9.53 1.55
N ASP A 32 -0.91 8.80 1.08
CA ASP A 32 0.50 9.01 1.48
C ASP A 32 1.46 8.17 0.59
N GLU A 33 2.76 8.28 0.82
CA GLU A 33 3.83 7.51 0.17
C GLU A 33 4.77 6.82 1.14
N VAL A 34 5.29 5.67 0.69
CA VAL A 34 6.37 4.93 1.36
C VAL A 34 7.44 4.52 0.36
N VAL A 35 8.66 4.34 0.86
CA VAL A 35 9.76 3.77 0.10
C VAL A 35 10.10 2.40 0.65
N VAL A 36 9.99 1.38 -0.20
CA VAL A 36 10.23 -0.02 0.16
C VAL A 36 11.33 -0.58 -0.74
N LYS A 37 12.26 -1.36 -0.18
CA LYS A 37 13.29 -2.04 -0.94
C LYS A 37 12.76 -3.37 -1.47
N ASP A 38 13.13 -3.77 -2.67
CA ASP A 38 12.97 -5.16 -3.12
C ASP A 38 14.17 -6.04 -2.71
N SER A 39 14.13 -7.33 -3.04
CA SER A 39 15.18 -8.31 -2.72
C SER A 39 16.50 -8.04 -3.44
N SER A 40 16.48 -7.26 -4.52
CA SER A 40 17.67 -6.78 -5.23
C SER A 40 18.23 -5.47 -4.65
N GLY A 41 17.65 -4.98 -3.56
CA GLY A 41 18.05 -3.74 -2.91
C GLY A 41 17.56 -2.47 -3.62
N ARG A 42 16.75 -2.59 -4.67
CA ARG A 42 16.21 -1.45 -5.41
C ARG A 42 15.09 -0.79 -4.61
N HIS A 43 15.10 0.54 -4.56
CA HIS A 43 14.07 1.32 -3.85
C HIS A 43 12.87 1.60 -4.76
N TRP A 44 11.69 1.21 -4.28
CA TRP A 44 10.41 1.45 -4.91
C TRP A 44 9.63 2.48 -4.10
N GLU A 45 9.20 3.54 -4.77
CA GLU A 45 8.26 4.51 -4.24
C GLU A 45 6.85 3.97 -4.47
N VAL A 46 6.09 3.83 -3.38
CA VAL A 46 4.74 3.28 -3.38
C VAL A 46 3.79 4.35 -2.89
N LYS A 47 2.93 4.84 -3.79
CA LYS A 47 1.90 5.82 -3.48
C LYS A 47 0.61 5.07 -3.16
N VAL A 48 0.10 5.28 -1.95
CA VAL A 48 -1.14 4.72 -1.46
C VAL A 48 -2.29 5.62 -1.91
N ARG A 49 -3.22 5.06 -2.67
CA ARG A 49 -4.27 5.82 -3.35
C ARG A 49 -5.65 5.23 -3.09
N CYS A 50 -6.62 6.13 -3.04
CA CYS A 50 -8.04 5.86 -3.00
C CYS A 50 -8.70 6.86 -3.95
N ASN A 51 -9.50 6.43 -4.92
CA ASN A 51 -10.17 7.37 -5.83
C ASN A 51 -11.53 7.84 -5.26
N SER A 52 -12.23 8.71 -5.99
CA SER A 52 -13.58 9.20 -5.63
C SER A 52 -14.64 8.10 -5.47
N GLU A 53 -14.45 6.94 -6.10
CA GLU A 53 -15.28 5.74 -5.96
C GLU A 53 -14.83 4.83 -4.80
N GLN A 54 -13.93 5.31 -3.95
CA GLN A 54 -13.33 4.58 -2.83
C GLN A 54 -12.55 3.31 -3.25
N LYS A 55 -12.14 3.22 -4.51
CA LYS A 55 -11.30 2.13 -5.00
C LYS A 55 -9.86 2.34 -4.58
N ARG A 56 -9.33 1.34 -3.90
CA ARG A 56 -7.98 1.28 -3.34
C ARG A 56 -7.01 0.72 -4.36
N TYR A 57 -5.92 1.45 -4.58
CA TYR A 57 -4.84 1.02 -5.44
C TYR A 57 -3.49 1.59 -4.97
N LEU A 58 -2.42 0.98 -5.46
CA LEU A 58 -1.05 1.42 -5.29
C LEU A 58 -0.52 1.85 -6.64
N LYS A 59 0.20 2.98 -6.65
CA LYS A 59 1.05 3.38 -7.77
C LYS A 59 2.49 3.16 -7.36
N ILE A 60 3.16 2.21 -8.01
CA ILE A 60 4.50 1.74 -7.66
C ILE A 60 5.45 2.15 -8.77
N GLN A 61 6.54 2.82 -8.42
CA GLN A 61 7.56 3.24 -9.40
C GLN A 61 8.95 3.10 -8.81
N LEU A 62 9.94 2.85 -9.66
CA LEU A 62 11.31 2.77 -9.21
C LEU A 62 11.79 4.18 -8.84
N LYS A 63 12.38 4.36 -7.66
CA LYS A 63 12.79 5.69 -7.17
C LYS A 63 13.83 6.35 -8.07
N SER A 64 14.72 5.56 -8.68
CA SER A 64 15.74 6.03 -9.62
C SER A 64 15.24 6.19 -11.06
N MET A 65 14.04 5.70 -11.39
CA MET A 65 13.52 5.69 -12.76
C MET A 65 11.99 5.80 -12.76
N GLN A 66 11.49 7.04 -12.93
CA GLN A 66 10.06 7.35 -12.84
C GLN A 66 9.26 6.97 -14.11
N THR A 67 9.90 6.41 -15.13
CA THR A 67 9.24 6.11 -16.42
C THR A 67 8.42 4.82 -16.40
N ARG A 68 8.74 3.87 -15.50
CA ARG A 68 7.97 2.62 -15.35
C ARG A 68 7.09 2.70 -14.11
N ILE A 69 5.78 2.80 -14.35
CA ILE A 69 4.75 2.81 -13.32
C ILE A 69 4.01 1.47 -13.36
N ILE A 70 3.93 0.82 -12.21
CA ILE A 70 3.10 -0.36 -11.97
C ILE A 70 1.89 0.09 -11.15
N VAL A 71 0.69 -0.33 -11.56
CA VAL A 71 -0.54 -0.10 -10.81
C VAL A 71 -0.99 -1.43 -10.22
N ALA A 72 -1.20 -1.46 -8.90
CA ALA A 72 -1.71 -2.63 -8.20
C ALA A 72 -3.02 -2.29 -7.48
N ALA A 73 -4.13 -2.92 -7.85
CA ALA A 73 -5.46 -2.61 -7.34
C ALA A 73 -5.99 -3.67 -6.38
N ALA A 74 -6.56 -3.23 -5.26
CA ALA A 74 -7.23 -4.09 -4.29
C ALA A 74 -8.70 -4.30 -4.62
N ASP A 75 -9.33 -3.28 -5.21
CA ASP A 75 -10.71 -3.34 -5.68
C ASP A 75 -10.74 -3.58 -7.21
N LEU A 76 -11.93 -3.82 -7.78
CA LEU A 76 -12.12 -3.95 -9.22
C LEU A 76 -11.81 -2.61 -9.92
N PHE A 77 -10.54 -2.42 -10.22
CA PHE A 77 -9.99 -1.32 -10.99
C PHE A 77 -9.69 -1.83 -12.41
N LYS A 78 -9.79 -0.96 -13.42
CA LYS A 78 -9.68 -1.27 -14.86
C LYS A 78 -8.79 -2.51 -15.13
N GLN A 79 -9.44 -3.63 -15.46
CA GLN A 79 -8.89 -4.99 -15.34
C GLN A 79 -7.67 -5.29 -16.23
N ASN A 80 -7.38 -4.47 -17.24
CA ASN A 80 -6.42 -4.85 -18.28
C ASN A 80 -4.97 -4.41 -18.01
N ASP A 81 -4.74 -3.37 -17.20
CA ASP A 81 -3.39 -2.80 -17.01
C ASP A 81 -2.91 -2.79 -15.55
N SER A 82 -3.67 -3.41 -14.63
CA SER A 82 -3.35 -3.39 -13.20
C SER A 82 -3.12 -4.80 -12.64
N LEU A 83 -2.09 -4.92 -11.80
CA LEU A 83 -1.86 -6.10 -10.98
C LEU A 83 -2.91 -6.18 -9.88
N ARG A 84 -3.28 -7.39 -9.47
CA ARG A 84 -4.25 -7.60 -8.39
C ARG A 84 -3.54 -7.79 -7.05
N ILE A 85 -3.98 -7.06 -6.04
CA ILE A 85 -3.59 -7.22 -4.63
C ILE A 85 -4.84 -7.44 -3.78
N THR A 86 -4.67 -7.82 -2.52
CA THR A 86 -5.79 -7.87 -1.57
C THR A 86 -6.01 -6.51 -0.88
N ALA A 87 -7.18 -6.34 -0.29
CA ALA A 87 -7.48 -5.22 0.61
C ALA A 87 -6.45 -5.11 1.74
N ASP A 88 -6.07 -6.23 2.35
CA ASP A 88 -5.12 -6.25 3.47
C ASP A 88 -3.71 -5.91 3.00
N GLU A 89 -3.30 -6.38 1.82
CA GLU A 89 -2.01 -6.01 1.23
C GLU A 89 -1.93 -4.50 0.96
N TRP A 90 -3.00 -3.90 0.44
CA TRP A 90 -3.09 -2.45 0.32
C TRP A 90 -3.03 -1.77 1.70
N HIS A 91 -3.72 -2.33 2.70
CA HIS A 91 -3.80 -1.80 4.05
C HIS A 91 -2.43 -1.78 4.75
N VAL A 92 -1.56 -2.76 4.48
CA VAL A 92 -0.16 -2.74 4.96
C VAL A 92 0.56 -1.47 4.54
N PHE A 93 0.46 -1.05 3.27
CA PHE A 93 1.12 0.18 2.82
C PHE A 93 0.48 1.44 3.40
N PHE A 94 -0.84 1.45 3.55
CA PHE A 94 -1.55 2.54 4.22
C PHE A 94 -1.03 2.74 5.65
N LEU A 95 -0.96 1.66 6.43
CA LEU A 95 -0.43 1.72 7.79
C LEU A 95 1.04 2.09 7.80
N LEU A 96 1.86 1.50 6.94
CA LEU A 96 3.29 1.80 6.88
C LEU A 96 3.54 3.27 6.56
N ALA A 97 2.71 3.90 5.73
CA ALA A 97 2.83 5.32 5.43
C ALA A 97 2.55 6.21 6.64
N ASN A 98 1.61 5.81 7.50
CA ASN A 98 1.25 6.54 8.71
C ASN A 98 2.11 6.13 9.94
N TYR A 99 2.76 4.98 9.89
CA TYR A 99 3.61 4.40 10.94
C TYR A 99 4.98 4.02 10.37
N LYS A 100 5.71 5.01 9.80
CA LYS A 100 6.93 4.84 8.96
C LYS A 100 8.08 4.06 9.59
N HIS A 101 8.06 3.81 10.90
CA HIS A 101 9.13 3.14 11.64
C HIS A 101 8.76 1.72 12.12
N ASP A 102 7.61 1.20 11.69
CA ASP A 102 7.17 -0.12 12.09
C ASP A 102 7.85 -1.23 11.25
N GLY A 103 8.68 -2.04 11.91
CA GLY A 103 9.48 -3.07 11.27
C GLY A 103 8.65 -4.24 10.74
N GLU A 104 7.54 -4.59 11.39
CA GLU A 104 6.67 -5.69 10.93
C GLU A 104 5.89 -5.27 9.69
N LEU A 105 5.34 -4.04 9.68
CA LEU A 105 4.72 -3.46 8.49
C LEU A 105 5.69 -3.40 7.31
N TYR A 106 6.95 -3.00 7.57
CA TYR A 106 7.97 -2.98 6.53
C TYR A 106 8.28 -4.38 5.99
N ALA A 107 8.35 -5.40 6.84
CA ALA A 107 8.60 -6.78 6.42
C ALA A 107 7.48 -7.31 5.49
N PHE A 108 6.21 -7.04 5.81
CA PHE A 108 5.10 -7.40 4.92
C PHE A 108 5.13 -6.59 3.62
N ALA A 109 5.38 -5.28 3.68
CA ALA A 109 5.49 -4.44 2.50
C ALA A 109 6.62 -4.91 1.56
N HIS A 110 7.75 -5.32 2.11
CA HIS A 110 8.87 -5.90 1.35
C HIS A 110 8.46 -7.17 0.60
N GLN A 111 7.75 -8.10 1.25
CA GLN A 111 7.24 -9.32 0.62
C GLN A 111 6.26 -9.00 -0.52
N ILE A 112 5.35 -8.05 -0.30
CA ILE A 112 4.36 -7.66 -1.30
C ILE A 112 5.04 -7.00 -2.50
N ILE A 113 6.02 -6.11 -2.30
CA ILE A 113 6.78 -5.51 -3.40
C ILE A 113 7.51 -6.57 -4.21
N ASN A 114 8.21 -7.50 -3.56
CA ASN A 114 8.87 -8.62 -4.26
C ASN A 114 7.90 -9.49 -5.06
N LYS A 115 6.63 -9.56 -4.68
CA LYS A 115 5.60 -10.24 -5.49
C LYS A 115 5.24 -9.44 -6.74
N LEU A 116 5.18 -8.11 -6.63
CA LEU A 116 4.64 -7.21 -7.66
C LEU A 116 5.67 -6.75 -8.71
N VAL A 117 6.96 -6.72 -8.37
CA VAL A 117 8.01 -6.15 -9.25
C VAL A 117 8.94 -7.20 -9.88
N LYS A 118 8.56 -8.47 -9.81
CA LYS A 118 9.28 -9.59 -10.45
C LYS A 118 9.29 -9.48 -11.97
#